data_AF-A0A1I3AKH6-F1
#
_entry.id   AF-A0A1I3AKH6-F1
#
_cell.length_a   1.000
_cell.length_b   1.000
_cell.length_c   1.000
_cell.angle_alpha   90.00
_cell.angle_beta   90.00
_cell.angle_gamma   90.00
#
_symmetry.space_group_name_H-M   'P 1'
#
loop_
_entity.id
_entity.type
_entity.pdbx_description
1 polymer ?
#
loop_
_entity_poly.entity_id
_entity_poly.type
_entity_poly.pdbx_seq_one_letter_code
_entity_poly.pdbx_strand_id
1 'polypeptide(L)'
;MSKSEKTAESEESSGTVRERKNVNMYLPEGLVDDLQMRYSELNVEWRRRHGEDMPKNDEFYPAAIRAALGESSIEEELGLGE
;
A
#
# COMPACT_ATOMS: atom_id res chain seq x y z
N MET A 1 39.60 -2.05 3.83
CA MET A 1 38.25 -1.85 4.38
C MET A 1 37.32 -1.64 3.20
N SER A 2 36.69 -2.71 2.73
CA SER A 2 35.82 -2.67 1.55
C SER A 2 34.39 -2.75 2.03
N LYS A 3 33.67 -1.65 1.85
CA LYS A 3 32.26 -1.47 2.19
C LYS A 3 31.45 -2.24 1.14
N SER A 4 30.89 -3.38 1.51
CA SER A 4 29.87 -4.06 0.71
C SER A 4 28.52 -3.52 1.14
N GLU A 5 27.97 -2.62 0.31
CA GLU A 5 26.55 -2.29 0.31
C GLU A 5 25.77 -3.57 0.00
N LYS A 6 25.02 -4.04 1.00
CA LYS A 6 24.04 -5.11 0.81
C LYS A 6 22.76 -4.44 0.35
N THR A 7 22.59 -4.42 -0.97
CA THR A 7 21.36 -4.04 -1.65
C THR A 7 20.21 -4.85 -1.04
N ALA A 8 19.22 -4.16 -0.48
CA ALA A 8 17.98 -4.79 -0.06
C ALA A 8 17.28 -5.26 -1.33
N GLU A 9 17.25 -6.56 -1.53
CA GLU A 9 16.48 -7.24 -2.56
C GLU A 9 15.00 -6.93 -2.27
N SER A 10 14.41 -6.02 -3.04
CA SER A 10 12.96 -5.88 -3.07
C SER A 10 12.40 -7.21 -3.55
N GLU A 11 11.72 -7.93 -2.66
CA GLU A 11 10.93 -9.10 -3.02
C GLU A 11 9.84 -8.64 -3.99
N GLU A 12 10.12 -8.71 -5.29
CA GLU A 12 9.09 -8.69 -6.32
C GLU A 12 8.17 -9.88 -6.06
N SER A 13 7.04 -9.58 -5.43
CA SER A 13 5.92 -10.50 -5.25
C SER A 13 5.36 -10.87 -6.63
N SER A 14 6.01 -11.84 -7.27
CA SER A 14 5.62 -12.47 -8.54
C SER A 14 4.45 -13.44 -8.33
N GLY A 15 3.42 -13.03 -7.58
CA GLY A 15 2.20 -13.79 -7.41
C GLY A 15 1.14 -13.27 -8.37
N THR A 16 0.80 -14.04 -9.41
CA THR A 16 -0.28 -13.65 -10.32
C THR A 16 -1.58 -13.45 -9.53
N VAL A 17 -2.43 -12.50 -9.93
CA VAL A 17 -3.71 -12.15 -9.26
C VAL A 17 -4.58 -13.38 -8.91
N ARG A 18 -4.41 -14.49 -9.65
CA ARG A 18 -5.10 -15.78 -9.43
C ARG A 18 -4.74 -16.53 -8.15
N GLU A 19 -3.60 -16.23 -7.53
CA GLU A 19 -3.16 -16.86 -6.28
C GLU A 19 -3.70 -16.14 -5.04
N ARG A 20 -4.34 -14.98 -5.23
CA ARG A 20 -4.86 -14.16 -4.12
C ARG A 20 -6.25 -14.62 -3.70
N LYS A 21 -6.50 -14.63 -2.39
CA LYS A 21 -7.83 -14.90 -1.84
C LYS A 21 -8.70 -13.65 -2.01
N ASN A 22 -9.87 -13.82 -2.65
CA ASN A 22 -10.86 -12.75 -2.75
C ASN A 22 -11.74 -12.72 -1.50
N VAL A 23 -11.85 -11.55 -0.90
CA VAL A 23 -12.78 -11.26 0.20
C VAL A 23 -13.62 -10.06 -0.23
N ASN A 24 -14.95 -10.17 -0.17
CA ASN A 24 -15.87 -9.07 -0.46
C ASN A 24 -16.46 -8.56 0.86
N MET A 25 -16.48 -7.23 1.02
CA MET A 25 -17.00 -6.56 2.21
C MET A 25 -17.98 -5.45 1.81
N TYR A 26 -19.07 -5.33 2.57
CA TYR A 26 -19.98 -4.19 2.47
C TYR A 26 -19.66 -3.23 3.62
N LEU A 27 -19.33 -1.99 3.30
CA LEU A 27 -18.94 -0.97 4.26
C LEU A 27 -20.04 0.10 4.37
N PRO A 28 -20.20 0.75 5.54
CA PRO A 28 -21.03 1.94 5.66
C PRO A 28 -20.55 3.07 4.74
N GLU A 29 -21.47 3.85 4.19
CA GLU A 29 -21.18 4.92 3.22
C GLU A 29 -20.10 5.90 3.72
N GLY A 30 -20.24 6.41 4.94
CA GLY A 30 -19.25 7.34 5.51
C GLY A 30 -17.84 6.73 5.61
N LEU A 31 -17.73 5.43 5.87
CA LEU A 31 -16.43 4.76 5.89
C LEU A 31 -15.84 4.60 4.48
N VAL A 32 -16.70 4.43 3.47
CA VAL A 32 -16.25 4.42 2.07
C VAL A 32 -15.72 5.80 1.67
N ASP A 33 -16.40 6.87 2.08
CA ASP A 33 -15.98 8.25 1.79
C ASP A 33 -14.64 8.57 2.46
N ASP A 34 -14.48 8.23 3.74
CA ASP A 34 -13.22 8.40 4.48
C ASP A 34 -12.08 7.62 3.79
N LEU A 35 -12.34 6.39 3.37
CA LEU A 35 -11.37 5.54 2.68
C LEU A 35 -10.98 6.13 1.32
N GLN A 36 -11.92 6.72 0.58
CA GLN A 36 -11.64 7.38 -0.70
C GLN A 36 -10.86 8.69 -0.53
N MET A 37 -11.17 9.46 0.51
CA MET A 37 -10.43 10.67 0.87
C MET A 37 -8.99 10.31 1.18
N ARG A 38 -8.79 9.30 2.03
CA ARG A 38 -7.46 8.84 2.43
C ARG A 38 -6.64 8.32 1.25
N TYR A 39 -7.26 7.55 0.36
CA TYR A 39 -6.62 7.15 -0.91
C TYR A 39 -6.17 8.37 -1.72
N SER A 40 -7.02 9.38 -1.83
CA SER A 40 -6.73 10.56 -2.66
C SER A 40 -5.52 11.34 -2.14
N GLU A 41 -5.39 11.49 -0.82
CA GLU A 41 -4.24 12.11 -0.17
C GLU A 41 -2.95 11.35 -0.47
N LEU A 42 -2.93 10.05 -0.16
CA LEU A 42 -1.75 9.19 -0.31
C LEU A 42 -1.37 9.00 -1.79
N ASN A 43 -2.34 9.00 -2.69
CA ASN A 43 -2.10 8.88 -4.12
C ASN A 43 -1.37 10.10 -4.70
N VAL A 44 -1.53 11.29 -4.13
CA VAL A 44 -0.75 12.47 -4.54
C VAL A 44 0.73 12.25 -4.25
N GLU A 45 1.06 11.75 -3.07
CA GLU A 45 2.44 11.46 -2.68
C GLU A 45 3.02 10.29 -3.47
N TRP A 46 2.23 9.23 -3.65
CA TRP A 46 2.60 8.09 -4.48
C TRP A 46 2.94 8.49 -5.91
N ARG A 47 2.10 9.31 -6.57
CA ARG A 47 2.38 9.81 -7.92
C ARG A 47 3.67 10.61 -7.99
N ARG A 48 3.96 11.44 -6.99
CA ARG A 48 5.21 12.22 -6.96
C ARG A 48 6.43 11.31 -6.93
N ARG A 49 6.32 10.15 -6.28
CA ARG A 49 7.42 9.20 -6.12
C ARG A 49 7.55 8.23 -7.28
N HIS A 50 6.43 7.66 -7.74
CA HIS A 50 6.42 6.55 -8.71
C HIS A 50 6.04 7.00 -10.13
N GLY A 51 5.50 8.21 -10.30
CA GLY A 51 5.08 8.74 -11.60
C GLY A 51 3.75 8.20 -12.12
N GLU A 52 3.07 7.35 -11.36
CA GLU A 52 1.79 6.72 -11.74
C GLU A 52 0.79 6.73 -10.58
N ASP A 53 -0.49 6.43 -10.87
CA ASP A 53 -1.53 6.29 -9.85
C ASP A 53 -1.32 5.02 -9.01
N MET A 54 -1.57 5.12 -7.71
CA MET A 54 -1.48 4.02 -6.76
C MET A 54 -2.51 2.92 -7.07
N PRO A 55 -2.06 1.67 -7.32
CA PRO A 55 -2.97 0.55 -7.51
C PRO A 55 -3.79 0.27 -6.24
N LYS A 56 -5.12 0.45 -6.30
CA LYS A 56 -5.96 0.25 -5.11
C LYS A 56 -5.89 -1.17 -4.54
N ASN A 57 -5.96 -2.17 -5.41
CA ASN A 57 -6.05 -3.58 -5.00
C ASN A 57 -4.69 -4.19 -4.63
N ASP A 58 -3.61 -3.68 -5.20
CA ASP A 58 -2.28 -4.25 -4.99
C ASP A 58 -1.52 -3.50 -3.87
N GLU A 59 -1.77 -2.20 -3.71
CA GLU A 59 -1.04 -1.35 -2.75
C GLU A 59 -1.95 -0.82 -1.65
N PHE A 60 -2.96 -0.02 -2.00
CA PHE A 60 -3.72 0.75 -1.00
C PHE A 60 -4.53 -0.11 -0.02
N TYR A 61 -5.39 -1.01 -0.50
CA TYR A 61 -6.21 -1.83 0.39
C TYR A 61 -5.37 -2.79 1.23
N PRO A 62 -4.34 -3.46 0.68
CA PRO A 62 -3.41 -4.24 1.49
C PRO A 62 -2.72 -3.41 2.58
N ALA A 63 -2.22 -2.21 2.25
CA ALA A 63 -1.59 -1.32 3.23
C ALA A 63 -2.57 -0.88 4.32
N ALA A 64 -3.79 -0.48 3.95
CA ALA A 64 -4.83 -0.08 4.89
C ALA A 64 -5.21 -1.21 5.86
N ILE A 65 -5.33 -2.45 5.35
CA ILE A 65 -5.63 -3.62 6.16
C ILE A 65 -4.46 -3.98 7.07
N ARG A 66 -3.21 -3.96 6.58
CA ARG A 66 -2.02 -4.25 7.40
C ARG A 66 -1.85 -3.25 8.53
N ALA A 67 -1.99 -1.95 8.23
CA ALA A 67 -1.95 -0.88 9.22
C ALA A 67 -3.04 -1.07 10.30
N ALA A 68 -4.27 -1.42 9.91
CA ALA A 68 -5.37 -1.64 10.86
C ALA A 68 -5.20 -2.90 11.73
N LEU A 69 -4.49 -3.92 11.24
CA LEU A 69 -4.22 -5.17 11.97
C LEU A 69 -2.92 -5.13 12.78
N GLY A 70 -2.01 -4.21 12.46
CA GLY A 70 -0.71 -4.07 13.08
C GLY A 70 -0.58 -2.81 13.96
N GLU A 71 0.65 -2.46 14.27
CA GLU A 71 1.04 -1.21 14.95
C GLU A 71 1.75 -0.26 13.97
N SER A 72 1.34 -0.25 12.69
CA SER A 72 1.88 0.58 11.62
C SER A 72 0.83 1.52 11.04
N SER A 73 1.31 2.60 10.41
CA SER A 73 0.50 3.52 9.60
C SER A 73 0.41 3.06 8.14
N ILE A 74 -0.60 3.54 7.42
CA ILE A 74 -0.77 3.24 5.99
C ILE A 74 0.43 3.79 5.21
N GLU A 75 0.93 4.95 5.60
CA GLU A 75 2.13 5.57 5.03
C GLU A 75 3.36 4.69 5.17
N GLU A 76 3.64 4.13 6.36
CA GLU A 76 4.75 3.20 6.56
C GLU A 76 4.60 1.95 5.69
N GLU A 77 3.40 1.39 5.60
CA GLU A 77 3.11 0.22 4.76
C GLU A 77 3.27 0.47 3.26
N LEU A 78 3.10 1.73 2.82
CA LEU A 78 3.34 2.18 1.44
C LEU A 78 4.76 2.73 1.25
N GLY A 79 5.58 2.73 2.31
CA GLY A 79 6.90 3.37 2.36
C GLY A 79 6.86 4.89 2.22
N LEU A 80 5.70 5.54 2.29
CA LEU A 80 5.50 6.98 2.10
C LEU A 80 5.94 7.82 3.30
N GLY A 81 6.08 7.24 4.50
CA GLY A 81 6.63 7.91 5.69
C GLY A 81 8.15 8.16 5.60
N GLU A 82 8.64 9.19 6.30
CA GLU A 82 10.08 9.48 6.45
C GLU A 82 10.84 8.40 7.21
#